data_AF-H8GLP9-F1
#
_entry.id   AF-H8GLP9-F1
#
_cell.length_a   1.000
_cell.length_b   1.000
_cell.length_c   1.000
_cell.angle_alpha   90.00
_cell.angle_beta   90.00
_cell.angle_gamma   90.00
#
_symmetry.space_group_name_H-M   'P 1'
#
loop_
_entity.id
_entity.type
_entity.pdbx_description
1 polymer ?
#
loop_
_entity_poly.entity_id
_entity_poly.type
_entity_poly.pdbx_seq_one_letter_code
_entity_poly.pdbx_strand_id
1 'polypeptide(L)'
;MQTSVSPFEFQAAHHAIAKITPAFSALKSIDKQALGNDEAAWAETQEFMALLDQIQAKHQRVIDCGNAQYQNRPVDLINRAARRQPEIPSLIEREQKALQHKHSARDFQVAELQKKNFTAAQIDHIAPPVPQSEIDASQAVVAGLKAEAVAIQKFLADAPRYDVALLLETTLYPDHDPIAEAAA
;
A
#
# COMPACT_ATOMS: atom_id res chain seq x y z
N MET A 1 10.37 5.76 24.08
CA MET A 1 9.82 4.46 23.66
C MET A 1 9.49 4.54 22.19
N GLN A 2 9.85 3.55 21.37
CA GLN A 2 9.50 3.52 19.94
C GLN A 2 7.97 3.37 19.85
N THR A 3 7.28 4.33 19.24
CA THR A 3 5.81 4.40 19.19
C THR A 3 5.20 3.70 17.98
N SER A 4 6.02 3.37 16.99
CA SER A 4 5.61 2.64 15.79
C SER A 4 6.79 1.86 15.20
N VAL A 5 6.53 0.68 14.67
CA VAL A 5 7.48 -0.16 13.94
C VAL A 5 7.04 -0.25 12.47
N SER A 6 7.99 -0.14 11.57
CA SER A 6 7.77 -0.32 10.12
C SER A 6 7.68 -1.81 9.73
N PRO A 7 7.06 -2.15 8.58
CA PRO A 7 7.03 -3.52 8.07
C PRO A 7 8.42 -4.18 8.01
N PHE A 8 9.43 -3.41 7.54
CA PHE A 8 10.80 -3.87 7.41
C PHE A 8 11.43 -4.19 8.77
N GLU A 9 11.30 -3.30 9.76
CA GLU A 9 11.83 -3.52 11.11
C GLU A 9 11.17 -4.73 11.79
N PHE A 10 9.86 -4.89 11.62
CA PHE A 10 9.11 -6.01 12.16
C PHE A 10 9.58 -7.34 11.56
N GLN A 11 9.71 -7.42 10.24
CA GLN A 11 10.21 -8.60 9.55
C GLN A 11 11.66 -8.90 9.91
N ALA A 12 12.53 -7.87 9.96
CA ALA A 12 13.93 -8.02 10.36
C ALA A 12 14.06 -8.55 11.79
N ALA A 13 13.21 -8.07 12.72
CA ALA A 13 13.20 -8.56 14.10
C ALA A 13 12.80 -10.03 14.20
N HIS A 14 11.77 -10.47 13.47
CA HIS A 14 11.40 -11.89 13.40
C HIS A 14 12.53 -12.76 12.85
N HIS A 15 13.18 -12.32 11.75
CA HIS A 15 14.33 -13.01 11.20
C HIS A 15 15.51 -13.09 12.18
N ALA A 16 15.81 -11.99 12.89
CA ALA A 16 16.87 -11.93 13.87
C ALA A 16 16.62 -12.92 15.02
N ILE A 17 15.43 -12.92 15.63
CA ILE A 17 15.09 -13.86 16.71
C ILE A 17 15.20 -15.30 16.24
N ALA A 18 14.69 -15.62 15.04
CA ALA A 18 14.78 -16.98 14.50
C ALA A 18 16.22 -17.50 14.35
N LYS A 19 17.21 -16.61 14.25
CA LYS A 19 18.64 -16.95 14.19
C LYS A 19 19.33 -16.90 15.55
N ILE A 20 18.95 -15.96 16.40
CA ILE A 20 19.57 -15.77 17.72
C ILE A 20 19.10 -16.85 18.70
N THR A 21 17.81 -17.19 18.72
CA THR A 21 17.25 -18.12 19.70
C THR A 21 17.94 -19.50 19.66
N PRO A 22 18.21 -20.13 18.50
CA PRO A 22 18.97 -21.38 18.46
C PRO A 22 20.39 -21.24 19.02
N ALA A 23 21.12 -20.17 18.66
CA ALA A 23 22.47 -19.93 19.15
C ALA A 23 22.51 -19.71 20.67
N PHE A 24 21.58 -18.91 21.19
CA PHE A 24 21.43 -18.68 22.62
C PHE A 24 21.07 -19.97 23.37
N SER A 25 20.17 -20.78 22.81
CA SER A 25 19.76 -22.07 23.40
C SER A 25 20.92 -23.08 23.43
N ALA A 26 21.74 -23.12 22.37
CA ALA A 26 22.93 -23.96 22.31
C ALA A 26 23.96 -23.55 23.38
N LEU A 27 24.27 -22.26 23.50
CA LEU A 27 25.20 -21.77 24.52
C LEU A 27 24.69 -22.01 25.95
N LYS A 28 23.38 -21.84 26.17
CA LYS A 28 22.76 -22.12 27.47
C LYS A 28 22.86 -23.59 27.89
N SER A 29 23.03 -24.51 26.93
CA SER A 29 23.20 -25.93 27.21
C SER A 29 24.65 -26.33 27.53
N ILE A 30 25.62 -25.43 27.28
CA ILE A 30 27.01 -25.64 27.67
C ILE A 30 27.11 -25.36 29.17
N ASP A 31 27.51 -26.37 29.93
CA ASP A 31 27.86 -26.20 31.33
C ASP A 31 29.37 -26.04 31.51
N LYS A 32 29.77 -25.63 32.71
CA LYS A 32 31.18 -25.42 33.05
C LYS A 32 32.01 -26.71 32.93
N GLN A 33 31.38 -27.88 33.13
CA GLN A 33 32.04 -29.17 33.00
C GLN A 33 32.40 -29.48 31.55
N ALA A 34 31.51 -29.16 30.59
CA ALA A 34 31.76 -29.30 29.16
C ALA A 34 32.93 -28.44 28.67
N LEU A 35 33.24 -27.35 29.39
CA LEU A 35 34.41 -26.51 29.16
C LEU A 35 35.66 -26.96 29.95
N GLY A 36 35.65 -28.16 30.54
CA GLY A 36 36.77 -28.67 31.31
C GLY A 36 37.01 -27.94 32.65
N ASN A 37 35.99 -27.26 33.17
CA ASN A 37 36.07 -26.39 34.35
C ASN A 37 37.01 -25.18 34.19
N ASP A 38 37.30 -24.76 32.96
CA ASP A 38 38.02 -23.53 32.69
C ASP A 38 37.16 -22.31 33.08
N GLU A 39 37.61 -21.56 34.09
CA GLU A 39 36.92 -20.36 34.59
C GLU A 39 36.90 -19.22 33.56
N ALA A 40 37.97 -19.06 32.78
CA ALA A 40 38.07 -17.98 31.81
C ALA A 40 37.11 -18.24 30.64
N ALA A 41 37.14 -19.46 30.09
CA ALA A 41 36.22 -19.86 29.02
C ALA A 41 34.74 -19.81 29.47
N TRP A 42 34.48 -20.17 30.74
CA TRP A 42 33.14 -20.06 31.32
C TRP A 42 32.68 -18.60 31.42
N ALA A 43 33.54 -17.70 31.91
CA ALA A 43 33.23 -16.27 32.01
C ALA A 43 32.94 -15.65 30.62
N GLU A 44 33.77 -15.94 29.62
CA GLU A 44 33.55 -15.48 28.24
C GLU A 44 32.22 -15.99 27.67
N THR A 45 31.86 -17.25 27.94
CA THR A 45 30.58 -17.82 27.51
C THR A 45 29.40 -17.08 28.14
N GLN A 46 29.48 -16.76 29.44
CA GLN A 46 28.42 -16.01 30.14
C GLN A 46 28.29 -14.58 29.63
N GLU A 47 29.41 -13.89 29.36
CA GLU A 47 29.40 -12.56 28.77
C GLU A 47 28.76 -12.56 27.37
N PHE A 48 29.11 -13.53 26.54
CA PHE A 48 28.52 -13.66 25.21
C PHE A 48 27.03 -14.00 25.27
N MET A 49 26.60 -14.86 26.20
CA MET A 49 25.18 -15.10 26.46
C MET A 49 24.44 -13.83 26.89
N ALA A 50 25.01 -13.02 27.78
CA ALA A 50 24.40 -11.76 28.19
C ALA A 50 24.24 -10.78 27.01
N LEU A 51 25.22 -10.72 26.11
CA LEU A 51 25.11 -9.93 24.87
C LEU A 51 23.97 -10.44 23.98
N LEU A 52 23.88 -11.76 23.75
CA LEU A 52 22.81 -12.34 22.94
C LEU A 52 21.43 -12.10 23.54
N ASP A 53 21.28 -12.19 24.87
CA ASP A 53 20.03 -11.89 25.57
C ASP A 53 19.60 -10.44 25.38
N GLN A 54 20.53 -9.48 25.47
CA GLN A 54 20.25 -8.06 25.19
C GLN A 54 19.77 -7.84 23.75
N ILE A 55 20.41 -8.48 22.77
CA ILE A 55 20.02 -8.38 21.36
C ILE A 55 18.64 -9.01 21.16
N GLN A 56 18.40 -10.19 21.74
CA GLN A 56 17.10 -10.88 21.67
C GLN A 56 15.99 -10.02 22.28
N ALA A 57 16.21 -9.46 23.48
CA ALA A 57 15.25 -8.58 24.15
C ALA A 57 14.92 -7.32 23.32
N LYS A 58 15.92 -6.74 22.64
CA LYS A 58 15.70 -5.60 21.74
C LYS A 58 14.78 -5.97 20.58
N HIS A 59 15.03 -7.08 19.89
CA HIS A 59 14.18 -7.51 18.78
C HIS A 59 12.80 -7.97 19.26
N GLN A 60 12.69 -8.58 20.43
CA GLN A 60 11.41 -8.97 21.00
C GLN A 60 10.52 -7.75 21.24
N ARG A 61 11.07 -6.65 21.78
CA ARG A 61 10.32 -5.39 21.94
C ARG A 61 9.79 -4.83 20.62
N VAL A 62 10.55 -4.96 19.53
CA VAL A 62 10.11 -4.54 18.18
C VAL A 62 8.93 -5.40 17.72
N ILE A 63 9.00 -6.72 17.92
CA ILE A 63 7.91 -7.64 17.60
C ILE A 63 6.68 -7.33 18.46
N ASP A 64 6.84 -7.12 19.76
CA ASP A 64 5.73 -6.81 20.65
C ASP A 64 5.03 -5.50 20.26
N CYS A 65 5.80 -4.48 19.88
CA CYS A 65 5.27 -3.22 19.36
C CYS A 65 4.51 -3.44 18.03
N GLY A 66 5.08 -4.20 17.09
CA GLY A 66 4.41 -4.52 15.82
C GLY A 66 3.14 -5.35 16.00
N ASN A 67 3.13 -6.29 16.93
CA ASN A 67 1.93 -7.05 17.29
C ASN A 67 0.85 -6.15 17.88
N ALA A 68 1.23 -5.21 18.75
CA ALA A 68 0.30 -4.23 19.31
C ALA A 68 -0.27 -3.31 18.20
N GLN A 69 0.54 -2.86 17.24
CA GLN A 69 0.06 -2.10 16.08
C GLN A 69 -0.94 -2.93 15.26
N TYR A 70 -0.61 -4.20 14.98
CA TYR A 70 -1.49 -5.08 14.24
C TYR A 70 -2.82 -5.30 14.97
N GLN A 71 -2.80 -5.49 16.29
CA GLN A 71 -4.02 -5.67 17.09
C GLN A 71 -4.92 -4.43 17.06
N ASN A 72 -4.33 -3.23 17.07
CA ASN A 72 -5.04 -1.95 17.08
C ASN A 72 -5.24 -1.34 15.68
N ARG A 73 -5.06 -2.14 14.61
CA ARG A 73 -5.16 -1.68 13.22
C ARG A 73 -6.58 -1.19 12.87
N PRO A 74 -6.74 -0.25 11.93
CA PRO A 74 -8.05 0.27 11.53
C PRO A 74 -8.78 -0.73 10.62
N VAL A 75 -9.41 -1.74 11.22
CA VAL A 75 -10.05 -2.87 10.50
C VAL A 75 -11.06 -2.42 9.46
N ASP A 76 -11.92 -1.44 9.78
CA ASP A 76 -12.93 -0.94 8.83
C ASP A 76 -12.30 -0.27 7.62
N LEU A 77 -11.24 0.51 7.82
CA LEU A 77 -10.51 1.17 6.74
C LEU A 77 -9.79 0.15 5.85
N ILE A 78 -9.17 -0.87 6.46
CA ILE A 78 -8.56 -2.00 5.74
C ILE A 78 -9.60 -2.73 4.89
N ASN A 79 -10.78 -3.01 5.44
CA ASN A 79 -11.85 -3.66 4.71
C ASN A 79 -12.36 -2.82 3.53
N ARG A 80 -12.52 -1.50 3.72
CA ARG A 80 -12.88 -0.57 2.64
C ARG A 80 -11.82 -0.53 1.55
N ALA A 81 -10.54 -0.42 1.92
CA ALA A 81 -9.41 -0.45 1.00
C ALA A 81 -9.34 -1.75 0.19
N ALA A 82 -9.51 -2.90 0.85
CA ALA A 82 -9.50 -4.22 0.22
C ALA A 82 -10.66 -4.42 -0.77
N ARG A 83 -11.82 -3.78 -0.53
CA ARG A 83 -12.95 -3.78 -1.48
C ARG A 83 -12.74 -2.80 -2.63
N ARG A 84 -12.21 -1.62 -2.35
CA ARG A 84 -11.99 -0.55 -3.33
C ARG A 84 -10.91 -0.91 -4.36
N GLN A 85 -9.85 -1.58 -3.93
CA GLN A 85 -8.72 -1.93 -4.81
C GLN A 85 -9.12 -2.68 -6.09
N PRO A 86 -9.92 -3.76 -6.04
CA PRO A 86 -10.37 -4.46 -7.24
C PRO A 86 -11.44 -3.72 -8.06
N GLU A 87 -12.12 -2.71 -7.51
CA GLU A 87 -13.12 -1.92 -8.25
C GLU A 87 -12.50 -0.92 -9.22
N ILE A 88 -11.34 -0.35 -8.85
CA ILE A 88 -10.68 0.72 -9.62
C ILE A 88 -10.40 0.34 -11.08
N PRO A 89 -9.87 -0.86 -11.40
CA PRO A 89 -9.66 -1.28 -12.78
C PRO A 89 -10.94 -1.21 -13.64
N SER A 90 -12.07 -1.64 -13.09
CA SER A 90 -13.35 -1.59 -13.81
C SER A 90 -13.85 -0.15 -14.02
N LEU A 91 -13.56 0.76 -13.09
CA LEU A 91 -13.87 2.18 -13.25
C LEU A 91 -13.02 2.84 -14.33
N ILE A 92 -11.72 2.51 -14.38
CA ILE A 92 -10.81 2.96 -15.44
C ILE A 92 -11.31 2.45 -16.81
N GLU A 93 -11.63 1.16 -16.90
CA GLU A 93 -12.12 0.56 -18.15
C GLU A 93 -13.44 1.22 -18.61
N ARG A 94 -14.36 1.47 -17.67
CA ARG A 94 -15.62 2.17 -17.96
C ARG A 94 -15.38 3.57 -18.53
N GLU A 95 -14.49 4.33 -17.90
CA GLU A 95 -14.16 5.70 -18.32
C GLU A 95 -13.52 5.72 -19.71
N GLN A 96 -12.56 4.83 -19.95
CA GLN A 96 -11.91 4.68 -21.26
C GLN A 96 -12.89 4.25 -22.34
N LYS A 97 -13.78 3.30 -22.05
CA LYS A 97 -14.83 2.86 -22.98
C LYS A 97 -15.82 3.98 -23.28
N ALA A 98 -16.21 4.78 -22.29
CA ALA A 98 -17.10 5.91 -22.49
C ALA A 98 -16.50 6.94 -23.48
N LEU A 99 -15.23 7.30 -23.30
CA LEU A 99 -14.52 8.18 -24.23
C LEU A 99 -14.38 7.55 -25.62
N GLN A 100 -14.02 6.27 -25.69
CA GLN A 100 -13.93 5.53 -26.96
C GLN A 100 -15.28 5.51 -27.71
N HIS A 101 -16.39 5.29 -27.01
CA HIS A 101 -17.72 5.30 -27.60
C HIS A 101 -18.08 6.66 -28.19
N LYS A 102 -17.68 7.78 -27.56
CA LYS A 102 -17.86 9.13 -28.13
C LYS A 102 -17.09 9.30 -29.44
N HIS A 103 -15.83 8.87 -29.47
CA HIS A 103 -15.04 8.89 -30.71
C HIS A 103 -15.65 8.01 -31.80
N SER A 104 -16.00 6.76 -31.49
CA SER A 104 -16.60 5.85 -32.47
C SER A 104 -17.96 6.33 -32.98
N ALA A 105 -18.79 6.93 -32.13
CA ALA A 105 -20.06 7.52 -32.53
C ALA A 105 -19.85 8.68 -33.49
N ARG A 106 -18.86 9.56 -33.21
CA ARG A 106 -18.48 10.62 -34.15
C ARG A 106 -17.94 10.05 -35.45
N ASP A 107 -17.02 9.09 -35.41
CA ASP A 107 -16.40 8.50 -36.59
C ASP A 107 -17.45 7.88 -37.52
N PHE A 108 -18.46 7.23 -36.95
CA PHE A 108 -19.62 6.73 -37.68
C PHE A 108 -20.41 7.86 -38.35
N GLN A 109 -20.71 8.94 -37.64
CA GLN A 109 -21.41 10.11 -38.19
C GLN A 109 -20.60 10.78 -39.30
N VAL A 110 -19.30 10.97 -39.10
CA VAL A 110 -18.37 11.54 -40.08
C VAL A 110 -18.36 10.69 -41.35
N ALA A 111 -18.23 9.37 -41.23
CA ALA A 111 -18.26 8.46 -42.37
C ALA A 111 -19.57 8.53 -43.16
N GLU A 112 -20.71 8.65 -42.47
CA GLU A 112 -22.03 8.81 -43.12
C GLU A 112 -22.18 10.18 -43.82
N LEU A 113 -21.65 11.25 -43.24
CA LEU A 113 -21.68 12.59 -43.85
C LEU A 113 -20.73 12.68 -45.05
N GLN A 114 -19.57 12.02 -44.99
CA GLN A 114 -18.65 11.92 -46.13
C GLN A 114 -19.28 11.22 -47.33
N LYS A 115 -20.03 10.12 -47.10
CA LYS A 115 -20.79 9.44 -48.17
C LYS A 115 -21.83 10.34 -48.84
N LYS A 116 -22.32 11.36 -48.12
CA LYS A 116 -23.28 12.35 -48.62
C LYS A 116 -22.60 13.57 -49.25
N ASN A 117 -21.28 13.54 -49.47
CA ASN A 117 -20.47 14.61 -50.07
C ASN A 117 -20.44 15.92 -49.25
N PHE A 118 -20.63 15.86 -47.93
CA PHE A 118 -20.40 17.03 -47.08
C PHE A 118 -18.90 17.35 -47.02
N THR A 119 -18.57 18.65 -47.00
CA THR A 119 -17.18 19.11 -46.83
C THR A 119 -16.75 18.98 -45.38
N ALA A 120 -15.43 18.94 -45.12
CA ALA A 120 -14.89 18.85 -43.76
C ALA A 120 -15.44 19.95 -42.83
N ALA A 121 -15.52 21.20 -43.32
CA ALA A 121 -16.06 22.31 -42.54
C ALA A 121 -17.56 22.14 -42.19
N GLN A 122 -18.35 21.54 -43.09
CA GLN A 122 -19.75 21.22 -42.80
C GLN A 122 -19.88 20.05 -41.83
N ILE A 123 -19.01 19.05 -41.96
CA ILE A 123 -18.96 17.90 -41.05
C ILE A 123 -18.61 18.35 -39.64
N ASP A 124 -17.59 19.18 -39.45
CA ASP A 124 -17.21 19.66 -38.12
C ASP A 124 -18.28 20.58 -37.50
N HIS A 125 -19.14 21.19 -38.31
CA HIS A 125 -20.31 21.91 -37.81
C HIS A 125 -21.45 20.97 -37.36
N ILE A 126 -21.66 19.84 -38.05
CA ILE A 126 -22.76 18.89 -37.78
C ILE A 126 -22.36 17.85 -36.70
N ALA A 127 -21.13 17.35 -36.77
CA ALA A 127 -20.54 16.33 -35.92
C ALA A 127 -19.20 16.84 -35.36
N PRO A 128 -19.25 17.84 -34.46
CA PRO A 128 -18.04 18.46 -33.93
C PRO A 128 -17.12 17.43 -33.28
N PRO A 129 -15.79 17.65 -33.32
CA PRO A 129 -14.85 16.82 -32.60
C PRO A 129 -15.17 16.79 -31.10
N VAL A 130 -14.85 15.67 -30.45
CA VAL A 130 -14.93 15.58 -28.99
C VAL A 130 -14.05 16.69 -28.42
N PRO A 131 -14.59 17.57 -27.55
CA PRO A 131 -13.82 18.69 -27.01
C PRO A 131 -12.57 18.23 -26.28
N GLN A 132 -11.45 18.93 -26.48
CA GLN A 132 -10.19 18.59 -25.80
C GLN A 132 -10.36 18.61 -24.27
N SER A 133 -11.18 19.52 -23.73
CA SER A 133 -11.51 19.57 -22.31
C SER A 133 -12.15 18.29 -21.78
N GLU A 134 -12.97 17.60 -22.58
CA GLU A 134 -13.55 16.31 -22.19
C GLU A 134 -12.52 15.18 -22.21
N ILE A 135 -11.62 15.20 -23.19
CA ILE A 135 -10.50 14.26 -23.28
C ILE A 135 -9.59 14.43 -22.06
N ASP A 136 -9.21 15.67 -21.77
CA ASP A 136 -8.34 16.02 -20.63
C ASP A 136 -9.00 15.65 -19.30
N ALA A 137 -10.31 15.92 -19.15
CA ALA A 137 -11.06 15.54 -17.96
C ALA A 137 -11.09 14.01 -17.76
N SER A 138 -11.36 13.24 -18.82
CA SER A 138 -11.37 11.78 -18.76
C SER A 138 -9.98 11.21 -18.43
N GLN A 139 -8.92 11.77 -19.02
CA GLN A 139 -7.54 11.42 -18.70
C GLN A 139 -7.17 11.74 -17.25
N ALA A 140 -7.62 12.88 -16.72
CA ALA A 140 -7.42 13.25 -15.32
C ALA A 140 -8.12 12.28 -14.37
N VAL A 141 -9.36 11.85 -14.67
CA VAL A 141 -10.07 10.82 -13.90
C VAL A 141 -9.30 9.50 -13.89
N VAL A 142 -8.84 9.03 -15.05
CA VAL A 142 -8.05 7.80 -15.15
C VAL A 142 -6.73 7.91 -14.38
N ALA A 143 -6.05 9.06 -14.44
CA ALA A 143 -4.83 9.31 -13.69
C ALA A 143 -5.08 9.29 -12.17
N GLY A 144 -6.15 9.95 -11.71
CA GLY A 144 -6.57 9.96 -10.31
C GLY A 144 -6.87 8.55 -9.79
N LEU A 145 -7.65 7.76 -10.55
CA LEU A 145 -7.95 6.36 -10.21
C LEU A 145 -6.68 5.50 -10.12
N LYS A 146 -5.71 5.67 -11.03
CA LYS A 146 -4.43 4.97 -10.96
C LYS A 146 -3.62 5.36 -9.72
N ALA A 147 -3.57 6.65 -9.40
CA ALA A 147 -2.91 7.14 -8.19
C ALA A 147 -3.57 6.58 -6.92
N GLU A 148 -4.90 6.57 -6.87
CA GLU A 148 -5.70 5.98 -5.80
C GLU A 148 -5.36 4.49 -5.61
N ALA A 149 -5.30 3.71 -6.68
CA ALA A 149 -4.96 2.28 -6.61
C ALA A 149 -3.56 2.04 -6.03
N VAL A 150 -2.58 2.86 -6.42
CA VAL A 150 -1.21 2.77 -5.89
C VAL A 150 -1.17 3.12 -4.39
N ALA A 151 -1.90 4.16 -3.97
CA ALA A 151 -2.00 4.56 -2.57
C ALA A 151 -2.64 3.45 -1.71
N ILE A 152 -3.76 2.89 -2.18
CA ILE A 152 -4.45 1.77 -1.51
C ILE A 152 -3.53 0.55 -1.42
N GLN A 153 -2.80 0.21 -2.48
CA GLN A 153 -1.85 -0.90 -2.47
C GLN A 153 -0.74 -0.68 -1.42
N LYS A 154 -0.16 0.52 -1.34
CA LYS A 154 0.85 0.86 -0.33
C LYS A 154 0.29 0.74 1.08
N PHE A 155 -0.90 1.25 1.33
CA PHE A 155 -1.58 1.14 2.62
C PHE A 155 -1.80 -0.31 3.04
N LEU A 156 -2.32 -1.16 2.15
CA LEU A 156 -2.56 -2.58 2.43
C LEU A 156 -1.26 -3.37 2.64
N ALA A 157 -0.16 -2.94 2.04
CA ALA A 157 1.17 -3.54 2.21
C ALA A 157 1.92 -3.04 3.45
N ASP A 158 1.43 -2.00 4.15
CA ASP A 158 2.10 -1.39 5.31
C ASP A 158 1.84 -2.15 6.62
N ALA A 159 1.51 -3.44 6.55
CA ALA A 159 1.34 -4.27 7.75
C ALA A 159 2.70 -4.40 8.50
N PRO A 160 2.74 -4.23 9.83
CA PRO A 160 1.60 -4.16 10.75
C PRO A 160 1.08 -2.75 11.06
N ARG A 161 1.67 -1.69 10.49
CA ARG A 161 1.40 -0.29 10.84
C ARG A 161 0.08 0.25 10.26
N TYR A 162 -0.20 -0.02 8.99
CA TYR A 162 -1.36 0.52 8.27
C TYR A 162 -1.48 2.06 8.39
N ASP A 163 -0.44 2.78 7.96
CA ASP A 163 -0.37 4.23 8.04
C ASP A 163 -1.47 4.91 7.20
N VAL A 164 -2.44 5.52 7.88
CA VAL A 164 -3.58 6.22 7.27
C VAL A 164 -3.14 7.38 6.37
N ALA A 165 -1.97 7.98 6.63
CA ALA A 165 -1.44 9.05 5.78
C ALA A 165 -1.15 8.59 4.34
N LEU A 166 -0.98 7.27 4.11
CA LEU A 166 -0.82 6.71 2.77
C LEU A 166 -2.08 6.84 1.91
N LEU A 167 -3.23 7.14 2.53
CA LEU A 167 -4.53 7.29 1.88
C LEU A 167 -4.95 8.76 1.68
N LEU A 168 -4.10 9.75 1.99
CA LEU A 168 -4.45 11.19 1.97
C LEU A 168 -5.14 11.64 0.67
N GLU A 169 -4.62 11.20 -0.47
CA GLU A 169 -5.11 11.58 -1.81
C GLU A 169 -6.13 10.56 -2.36
N THR A 170 -6.87 9.87 -1.49
CA THR A 170 -7.81 8.82 -1.89
C THR A 170 -9.21 9.08 -1.35
N THR A 171 -10.21 8.48 -2.00
CA THR A 171 -11.61 8.51 -1.54
C THR A 171 -11.83 7.83 -0.18
N LEU A 172 -10.80 7.20 0.37
CA LEU A 172 -10.84 6.49 1.64
C LEU A 172 -10.26 7.28 2.81
N TYR A 173 -9.67 8.46 2.57
CA TYR A 173 -9.12 9.26 3.66
C TYR A 173 -10.23 9.70 4.63
N PRO A 174 -10.06 9.54 5.96
CA PRO A 174 -11.12 9.81 6.93
C PRO A 174 -11.66 11.24 6.94
N ASP A 175 -10.84 12.23 6.56
CA ASP A 175 -11.26 13.65 6.52
C ASP A 175 -11.93 14.05 5.19
N HIS A 176 -12.02 13.15 4.21
CA HIS A 176 -12.94 13.29 3.09
C HIS A 176 -14.36 12.88 3.55
N ASP A 177 -14.94 13.65 4.46
CA ASP A 177 -16.34 13.52 4.84
C ASP A 177 -17.18 14.49 3.99
N PRO A 178 -17.85 14.03 2.91
CA PRO A 178 -18.64 14.89 2.02
C PRO A 178 -19.89 15.49 2.70
N ILE A 179 -20.14 15.17 3.97
CA ILE A 179 -21.25 15.70 4.76
C ILE A 179 -20.93 17.10 5.32
N ALA A 180 -19.66 17.49 5.45
CA ALA A 180 -19.29 18.82 5.95
C ALA A 180 -19.45 19.94 4.90
N GLU A 181 -19.34 19.62 3.60
CA GLU A 181 -19.43 20.62 2.52
C GLU A 181 -20.88 20.97 2.12
N ALA A 182 -21.87 20.21 2.59
CA ALA A 182 -23.29 20.49 2.40
C ALA A 182 -23.92 21.30 3.55
N ALA A 183 -23.14 21.66 4.57
CA ALA A 183 -23.58 22.37 5.77
C ALA A 183 -22.87 23.72 6.00
N ALA A 184 -22.08 24.20 5.02
CA ALA A 184 -21.47 25.52 4.99
C ALA A 184 -22.09 26.37 3.86
#